data_AF-A0A933LY27-F1
#
_entry.id   AF-A0A933LY27-F1
#
_cell.length_a   1.000
_cell.length_b   1.000
_cell.length_c   1.000
_cell.angle_alpha   90.00
_cell.angle_beta   90.00
_cell.angle_gamma   90.00
#
_symmetry.space_group_name_H-M   'P 1'
#
loop_
_entity.id
_entity.type
_entity.pdbx_description
1 polymer ?
#
loop_
_entity_poly.entity_id
_entity_poly.type
_entity_poly.pdbx_seq_one_letter_code
_entity_poly.pdbx_strand_id
1 'polypeptide(L)' 'GWHNNHHHYPNSANQGFYWWEIDTTYYILRLLAVFGIVWDVRKPPARIIEEGRRAA' A
#
# COMPACT_ATOMS: atom_id res chain seq x y z
N GLY A 1 -4.71 3.43 10.37
CA GLY A 1 -5.27 4.19 9.22
C GLY A 1 -4.15 4.59 8.29
N TRP A 2 -4.45 4.92 7.03
CA TRP A 2 -3.45 5.06 5.95
C TRP A 2 -2.20 5.88 6.29
N HIS A 3 -2.33 7.00 7.01
CA HIS A 3 -1.18 7.79 7.42
C HIS A 3 -0.21 7.04 8.35
N ASN A 4 -0.73 6.21 9.27
CA ASN A 4 0.09 5.36 10.14
C ASN A 4 0.82 4.28 9.34
N ASN A 5 0.14 3.67 8.37
CA ASN A 5 0.76 2.66 7.49
C ASN A 5 1.86 3.29 6.61
N HIS A 6 1.63 4.52 6.13
CA HIS A 6 2.63 5.27 5.38
C HIS A 6 3.87 5.58 6.22
N HIS A 7 3.71 6.00 7.48
CA HIS A 7 4.85 6.18 8.39
C HIS A 7 5.55 4.87 8.74
N HIS A 8 4.80 3.77 8.85
CA HIS A 8 5.37 2.45 9.15
C HIS A 8 6.19 1.88 7.98
N TYR A 9 5.76 2.10 6.74
CA TYR A 9 6.51 1.68 5.56
C TYR A 9 6.33 2.68 4.39
N PRO A 10 7.13 3.76 4.35
CA PRO A 10 6.96 4.87 3.40
C PRO A 10 7.32 4.52 1.96
N ASN A 11 8.05 3.42 1.75
CA ASN A 11 8.43 2.93 0.42
C ASN A 11 7.30 2.16 -0.30
N SER A 12 6.12 2.02 0.31
CA SER A 12 4.95 1.44 -0.36
C SER A 12 4.09 2.53 -1.01
N ALA A 13 3.72 2.30 -2.26
CA ALA A 13 2.71 3.10 -2.96
C ALA A 13 1.28 2.78 -2.48
N ASN A 14 1.06 1.61 -1.87
CA ASN A 14 -0.19 1.26 -1.23
C ASN A 14 -0.16 1.69 0.25
N GLN A 15 -1.04 2.60 0.65
CA GLN A 15 -1.21 3.03 2.05
C GLN A 15 -2.30 2.22 2.77
N GLY A 16 -3.16 1.50 2.04
CA GLY A 16 -4.16 0.56 2.57
C GLY A 16 -3.61 -0.86 2.70
N PHE A 17 -3.07 -1.20 3.87
CA PHE A 17 -2.43 -2.50 4.09
C PHE A 17 -3.45 -3.63 4.26
N TYR A 18 -4.65 -3.29 4.71
CA TYR A 18 -5.71 -4.25 5.00
C TYR A 18 -6.86 -4.15 4.01
N TRP A 19 -7.63 -5.23 3.86
CA TRP A 19 -8.68 -5.31 2.84
C TRP A 19 -9.82 -4.30 3.03
N TRP A 20 -10.05 -3.85 4.28
CA TRP A 20 -11.03 -2.82 4.63
C TRP A 20 -10.50 -1.38 4.48
N GLU A 21 -9.20 -1.20 4.17
CA GLU A 21 -8.56 0.09 4.00
C GLU A 21 -8.52 0.49 2.51
N ILE A 22 -9.57 1.17 2.03
CA ILE A 22 -9.77 1.53 0.62
C ILE A 22 -8.86 2.70 0.14
N ASP A 23 -7.66 2.41 -0.33
CA ASP A 23 -6.75 3.44 -0.90
C ASP A 23 -7.08 3.77 -2.38
N THR A 24 -7.80 4.86 -2.61
CA THR A 24 -8.20 5.31 -3.95
C THR A 24 -7.01 5.74 -4.82
N THR A 25 -6.00 6.38 -4.23
CA THR A 25 -4.80 6.82 -4.95
C THR A 25 -4.00 5.63 -5.46
N TYR A 26 -3.83 4.60 -4.64
CA TYR A 26 -3.18 3.36 -5.06
C TYR A 26 -3.95 2.65 -6.19
N TYR A 27 -5.29 2.67 -6.17
CA TYR A 27 -6.07 2.11 -7.28
C TYR A 27 -5.89 2.89 -8.59
N ILE A 28 -5.78 4.22 -8.53
CA ILE A 28 -5.44 5.03 -9.70
C ILE A 28 -4.04 4.66 -10.22
N LEU A 29 -3.04 4.56 -9.33
CA LEU A 29 -1.68 4.15 -9.71
C LEU A 29 -1.65 2.74 -10.33
N ARG A 30 -2.43 1.80 -9.79
CA ARG A 30 -2.59 0.46 -10.36
C ARG A 30 -3.19 0.50 -11.76
N LEU A 31 -4.21 1.32 -11.98
CA LEU A 31 -4.83 1.49 -13.28
C LEU A 31 -3.83 2.08 -14.28
N LEU A 32 -3.09 3.12 -13.89
CA LEU A 32 -2.03 3.71 -14.71
C LEU A 32 -0.91 2.69 -15.02
N ALA A 33 -0.59 1.80 -14.08
CA ALA A 33 0.39 0.74 -14.29
C ALA A 33 -0.08 -0.34 -15.28
N VAL A 34 -1.38 -0.67 -15.28
CA VAL A 34 -1.98 -1.56 -16.30
C VAL A 34 -1.83 -0.96 -17.70
N PHE A 35 -1.99 0.35 -17.83
CA PHE A 35 -1.77 1.07 -19.09
C PHE A 35 -0.30 1.34 -19.42
N GLY A 36 0.65 0.93 -18.57
CA GLY A 36 2.08 1.16 -18.77
C GLY A 36 2.54 2.61 -18.61
N ILE A 37 1.69 3.49 -18.06
CA ILE A 37 2.00 4.91 -17.84
C ILE A 37 2.98 5.07 -16.68
N VAL A 38 2.86 4.22 -15.66
CA VAL A 38 3.76 4.14 -14.51
C VAL A 38 4.23 2.70 -14.31
N TRP A 39 5.41 2.53 -13.73
CA TRP A 39 6.00 1.23 -13.42
C TRP A 39 6.64 1.24 -12.03
N ASP A 40 7.06 0.08 -11.53
CA ASP A 40 7.62 -0.12 -10.18
C ASP A 40 6.68 0.33 -9.03
N VAL A 41 5.37 0.02 -9.14
CA VAL A 41 4.40 0.31 -8.07
C VAL A 41 4.60 -0.67 -6.89
N ARG A 42 5.34 -0.21 -5.88
CA ARG A 42 5.73 -1.02 -4.71
C ARG A 42 4.57 -1.24 -3.74
N LYS A 43 4.53 -2.44 -3.15
CA LYS A 43 3.59 -2.85 -2.10
C LYS A 43 4.36 -3.20 -0.83
N PRO A 44 3.73 -3.16 0.36
CA PRO A 44 4.40 -3.62 1.56
C PRO A 44 4.58 -5.15 1.47
N PRO A 45 5.74 -5.69 1.89
CA PRO A 45 5.93 -7.13 1.92
C PRO A 45 5.06 -7.77 3.02
N ALA A 46 4.72 -9.05 2.86
CA ALA A 46 3.81 -9.76 3.78
C ALA A 46 4.25 -9.69 5.25
N ARG A 47 5.56 -9.71 5.53
CA ARG A 47 6.12 -9.58 6.88
C ARG A 47 5.69 -8.28 7.58
N ILE A 48 5.63 -7.17 6.85
CA ILE A 48 5.28 -5.84 7.40
C ILE A 48 3.79 -5.80 7.73
N ILE A 49 2.96 -6.39 6.87
CA ILE A 49 1.52 -6.52 7.11
C ILE A 49 1.29 -7.40 8.35
N GLU A 50 2.05 -8.48 8.51
CA GLU A 50 1.92 -9.39 9.65
C GLU A 50 2.42 -8.76 10.96
N GLU A 51 3.56 -8.06 10.94
CA GLU A 51 4.06 -7.28 12.08
C GLU A 51 3.02 -6.24 12.55
N GLY A 52 2.42 -5.51 11.62
CA GLY A 52 1.36 -4.54 11.92
C GLY A 52 0.10 -5.17 12.53
N ARG A 53 -0.23 -6.43 12.22
CA ARG A 53 -1.35 -7.17 12.83
C ARG A 53 -1.05 -7.66 14.24
N ARG A 54 0.21 -7.99 14.52
CA ARG A 54 0.64 -8.48 15.84
C ARG A 54 0.77 -7.36 16.88
N ALA A 55 0.99 -6.13 16.42
CA ALA A 55 1.13 -4.95 17.26
C ALA A 55 -0.21 -4.26 17.61
N ALA A 56 -1.32 -4.72 17.01
CA ALA A 56 -2.67 -4.21 17.20
C ALA A 56 -3.50 -5.15 18.09
#